data_AF-A0A3M1N1Z1-F1
#
_entry.id   AF-A0A3M1N1Z1-F1
#
_cell.length_a   1.000
_cell.length_b   1.000
_cell.length_c   1.000
_cell.angle_alpha   90.00
_cell.angle_beta   90.00
_cell.angle_gamma   90.00
#
_symmetry.space_group_name_H-M   'P 1'
#
loop_
_entity.id
_entity.type
_entity.pdbx_description
1 polymer ?
#
loop_
_entity_poly.entity_id
_entity_poly.type
_entity_poly.pdbx_seq_one_letter_code
_entity_poly.pdbx_strand_id
1 'polypeptide(L)' 'MTNVTLRPGESQDQLLKRFRKKVAKSGVLSTVRRKRWFVSKSELRRIQKKKAVRRSKRHRKGK' A
#
# COMPACT_ATOMS: atom_id res chain seq x y z
N MET A 1 12.37 3.33 6.86
CA MET A 1 11.45 3.88 7.89
C MET A 1 10.69 5.07 7.33
N THR A 2 9.39 5.18 7.61
CA THR A 2 8.56 6.31 7.17
C THR A 2 8.46 7.34 8.27
N ASN A 3 9.02 8.54 8.09
CA ASN A 3 8.89 9.66 9.04
C ASN A 3 8.08 10.82 8.42
N VAL A 4 7.44 11.64 9.24
CA VAL A 4 6.89 12.93 8.80
C VAL A 4 7.29 13.98 9.84
N THR A 5 7.66 15.16 9.36
CA THR A 5 7.91 16.33 10.20
C THR A 5 6.68 17.24 10.18
N LEU A 6 6.37 17.81 11.34
CA LEU A 6 5.31 18.81 11.48
C LEU A 6 5.72 20.08 10.73
N ARG A 7 4.81 20.63 9.94
CA ARG A 7 5.01 21.88 9.22
C ARG A 7 4.46 23.06 10.03
N PRO A 8 5.01 24.28 9.86
CA PRO A 8 4.41 25.48 10.44
C PRO A 8 2.95 25.65 9.98
N GLY A 9 2.04 25.88 10.93
CA GLY A 9 0.61 26.05 10.65
C GLY A 9 -0.17 24.78 10.28
N GLU A 10 0.45 23.59 10.36
CA GLU A 10 -0.22 22.32 10.09
C GLU A 10 -0.97 21.82 11.34
N SER A 11 -2.21 21.36 11.14
CA SER A 11 -2.96 20.71 12.24
C SER A 11 -2.50 19.26 12.44
N GLN A 12 -2.67 18.75 13.67
CA GLN A 12 -2.27 17.38 14.01
C GLN A 12 -2.95 16.32 13.12
N ASP A 13 -4.21 16.55 12.74
CA ASP A 13 -4.94 15.68 11.82
C ASP A 13 -4.34 15.63 10.41
N GLN A 14 -3.86 16.78 9.91
CA GLN A 14 -3.20 16.85 8.60
C GLN A 14 -1.88 16.08 8.63
N LEU A 15 -1.10 16.22 9.71
CA LEU A 15 0.12 15.45 9.93
C LEU A 15 -0.17 13.93 9.92
N LEU A 16 -1.19 13.48 10.66
CA LEU A 16 -1.59 12.07 10.69
C LEU A 16 -2.04 11.55 9.32
N LYS A 17 -2.80 12.34 8.56
CA LYS A 17 -3.20 11.99 7.20
C LYS A 17 -1.98 11.80 6.28
N ARG A 18 -0.99 12.69 6.36
CA ARG A 18 0.27 12.55 5.61
C ARG A 18 1.08 11.34 6.03
N PHE A 19 1.18 11.09 7.34
CA PHE A 19 1.84 9.89 7.85
C PHE A 19 1.20 8.61 7.30
N ARG A 20 -0.13 8.48 7.42
CA ARG A 20 -0.89 7.35 6.87
C ARG A 20 -0.64 7.17 5.37
N LYS A 21 -0.61 8.27 4.60
CA LYS A 21 -0.29 8.23 3.16
C LYS A 21 1.14 7.76 2.90
N LYS A 22 2.13 8.19 3.70
CA LYS A 22 3.53 7.75 3.57
C LYS A 22 3.70 6.27 3.94
N VAL A 23 3.04 5.80 5.00
CA VAL A 23 2.99 4.37 5.38
C VAL A 23 2.35 3.54 4.26
N ALA A 24 1.21 3.95 3.74
CA ALA A 24 0.55 3.27 2.62
C ALA A 24 1.44 3.23 1.37
N LYS A 25 2.12 4.33 1.03
CA LYS A 25 3.06 4.42 -0.10
C LYS A 25 4.27 3.50 0.08
N SER A 26 4.81 3.40 1.30
CA SER A 26 5.93 2.50 1.59
C SER A 26 5.55 1.01 1.44
N GLY A 27 4.27 0.68 1.58
CA GLY A 27 3.79 -0.70 1.48
C GLY A 27 4.25 -1.63 2.60
N VAL A 28 4.89 -1.12 3.67
CA VAL A 28 5.49 -1.93 4.74
C VAL A 28 4.49 -2.91 5.35
N LEU A 29 3.28 -2.43 5.69
CA LEU A 29 2.20 -3.27 6.24
C LEU A 29 1.71 -4.34 5.24
N SER A 30 1.70 -4.01 3.94
CA SER A 30 1.34 -4.98 2.89
C SER A 30 2.39 -6.09 2.76
N THR A 31 3.66 -5.73 2.90
CA THR A 31 4.77 -6.69 2.87
C THR A 31 4.74 -7.61 4.08
N VAL A 32 4.58 -7.06 5.28
CA VAL A 32 4.47 -7.85 6.53
C VAL A 32 3.30 -8.83 6.43
N ARG A 33 2.11 -8.36 6.03
CA ARG A 33 0.94 -9.24 5.85
C ARG A 33 1.15 -10.34 4.81
N ARG A 34 1.89 -10.06 3.74
CA ARG A 34 2.18 -11.05 2.68
C ARG A 34 3.19 -12.10 3.12
N LYS A 35 4.15 -11.71 3.96
CA LYS A 35 5.19 -12.60 4.50
C LYS A 35 4.78 -13.32 5.79
N ARG A 36 3.63 -12.97 6.38
CA ARG A 36 3.16 -13.51 7.68
C ARG A 36 3.00 -15.03 7.68
N TRP A 37 2.62 -15.61 6.55
CA TRP A 37 2.40 -17.05 6.42
C TRP A 37 3.13 -17.58 5.18
N PHE A 38 3.51 -18.85 5.22
CA PHE A 38 4.02 -19.53 4.04
C PHE A 38 2.92 -19.60 2.96
N VAL A 39 3.30 -19.31 1.73
CA VAL A 39 2.44 -19.41 0.55
C VAL A 39 3.25 -20.10 -0.54
N SER A 40 2.69 -21.16 -1.11
CA SER A 40 3.36 -21.91 -2.19
C SER A 40 3.60 -21.04 -3.42
N LYS A 41 4.58 -21.42 -4.25
CA LYS A 41 4.93 -20.69 -5.48
C LYS A 41 3.74 -20.58 -6.44
N SER A 42 2.91 -21.62 -6.53
CA SER A 42 1.70 -21.63 -7.37
C SER A 42 0.67 -20.62 -6.88
N GLU A 43 0.40 -20.60 -5.58
CA GLU A 43 -0.55 -19.67 -4.99
C GLU A 43 -0.09 -18.22 -5.10
N LEU A 44 1.22 -17.97 -4.93
CA LEU A 44 1.80 -16.65 -5.15
C LEU A 44 1.57 -16.16 -6.59
N ARG A 45 1.80 -17.01 -7.60
CA ARG A 45 1.53 -16.69 -9.01
C ARG A 45 0.05 -16.38 -9.24
N ARG A 46 -0.86 -17.18 -8.65
CA ARG A 46 -2.32 -16.97 -8.75
C ARG A 46 -2.73 -15.61 -8.18
N ILE A 47 -2.22 -15.25 -7.01
CA ILE A 47 -2.47 -13.97 -6.35
C ILE A 47 -1.93 -12.80 -7.20
N GLN A 48 -0.72 -12.92 -7.75
CA GLN A 48 -0.11 -11.89 -8.60
C GLN A 48 -0.93 -11.67 -9.88
N LYS A 49 -1.31 -12.73 -10.59
CA LYS A 49 -2.17 -12.66 -11.79
C LYS A 49 -3.49 -11.95 -11.46
N LYS A 50 -4.16 -12.35 -10.38
CA LYS A 50 -5.42 -11.74 -9.93
C LYS A 50 -5.25 -10.25 -9.60
N LYS A 51 -4.14 -9.85 -8.97
CA LYS A 51 -3.82 -8.44 -8.67
C LYS A 51 -3.56 -7.62 -9.94
N ALA A 52 -2.82 -8.17 -10.90
CA ALA A 52 -2.53 -7.50 -12.17
C ALA A 52 -3.81 -7.23 -12.97
N VAL A 53 -4.68 -8.23 -13.11
CA VAL A 53 -5.99 -8.08 -13.78
C VAL A 53 -6.85 -7.00 -13.10
N ARG A 54 -6.92 -7.00 -11.77
CA ARG A 54 -7.66 -5.95 -11.04
C ARG A 54 -7.10 -4.55 -11.27
N ARG A 55 -5.78 -4.40 -11.30
CA ARG A 55 -5.12 -3.11 -11.58
C ARG A 55 -5.44 -2.62 -12.98
N SER A 56 -5.32 -3.48 -13.99
CA SER A 56 -5.67 -3.16 -15.38
C SER A 56 -7.13 -2.74 -15.53
N LYS A 57 -8.07 -3.50 -14.93
CA LYS A 57 -9.50 -3.15 -14.93
C LYS A 57 -9.78 -1.78 -14.31
N ARG A 58 -9.07 -1.42 -13.23
CA ARG A 58 -9.21 -0.09 -12.59
C ARG A 58 -8.68 1.04 -13.48
N HIS A 59 -7.56 0.84 -14.16
CA HIS A 59 -7.05 1.82 -15.12
C HIS A 59 -8.00 2.04 -16.31
N ARG A 60 -8.63 0.98 -16.80
CA ARG A 60 -9.57 1.08 -17.92
C ARG A 60 -10.88 1.81 -17.57
N LYS A 61 -11.37 1.68 -16.33
CA LYS A 61 -12.60 2.35 -15.86
C LYS A 61 -12.42 3.84 -15.51
N GLY A 62 -11.17 4.30 -15.39
CA GLY A 62 -10.85 5.70 -15.07
C GLY A 62 -10.53 6.55 -16.30
N LYS A 63 -10.70 5.99 -17.50
CA LYS A 63 -10.87 6.71 -18.77
C LYS A 63 -12.35 6.67 -19.09
#